data_AF-A0A965BCW0-F1
#
_entry.id   AF-A0A965BCW0-F1
#
_cell.length_a   1.000
_cell.length_b   1.000
_cell.length_c   1.000
_cell.angle_alpha   90.00
_cell.angle_beta   90.00
_cell.angle_gamma   90.00
#
_symmetry.space_group_name_H-M   'P 1'
#
loop_
_entity.id
_entity.type
_entity.pdbx_description
1 polymer ?
#
loop_
_entity_poly.entity_id
_entity_poly.type
_entity_poly.pdbx_seq_one_letter_code
_entity_poly.pdbx_strand_id
1 'polypeptide(L)'
;GLPGAGTMGATLVNVDSGGHTRRSGVLEGAFVLAAALVFGRWIAWVPVAALAGILLVVAGRMVDWSSFQLLRQRETRLDFFVVATVIVVAVTTNLIAAAGAGVALAIVLFLREQIRGTVIRRAIAGNRISSTQHRLPEEVAVLERCGEQTLVCELQGSLFFGTTDQLLTELEPRLRSCRFLVLDLRRIHTVDFTAAQLLERFEKTLAERNGWLLLSRVPAHLPSGRNLHDYFARLGVIGARRRVRVCPSLDDALLWVEDQILDENICRVSDDTPLALAEFDLVREFEADQTLAALASCIAERSYAAGELVFRAGDPGTDLYLIRRGIVRISLPLRDGGHHNLSSSGRGHFFGEMAFLTRSPRTADAVAVTDTELYVIPRQKFDDVSRAHPIVGVKIFSRVARTLALHLRR
;
A
#
# COMPACT_ATOMS: atom_id res chain seq x y z
N GLY A 1 -7.30 50.93 -34.18
CA GLY A 1 -7.25 50.66 -32.73
C GLY A 1 -6.04 49.79 -32.45
N LEU A 2 -5.52 49.84 -31.23
CA LEU A 2 -4.47 48.93 -30.75
C LEU A 2 -5.13 47.72 -30.07
N PRO A 3 -4.49 46.53 -30.07
CA PRO A 3 -4.97 45.41 -29.27
C PRO A 3 -5.03 45.78 -27.79
N GLY A 4 -6.16 45.49 -27.15
CA GLY A 4 -6.42 45.79 -25.74
C GLY A 4 -6.53 44.51 -24.92
N ALA A 5 -6.22 44.62 -23.63
CA ALA A 5 -6.41 43.58 -22.63
C ALA A 5 -7.06 44.18 -21.38
N GLY A 6 -7.44 43.34 -20.42
CA GLY A 6 -7.97 43.82 -19.14
C GLY A 6 -6.92 44.62 -18.38
N THR A 7 -7.31 45.77 -17.82
CA THR A 7 -6.44 46.66 -17.05
C THR A 7 -6.70 46.50 -15.56
N MET A 8 -5.74 45.94 -14.81
CA MET A 8 -5.90 45.72 -13.36
C MET A 8 -6.13 47.01 -12.58
N GLY A 9 -5.40 48.09 -12.88
CA GLY A 9 -5.49 49.35 -12.12
C GLY A 9 -6.88 49.98 -12.18
N ALA A 10 -7.41 50.21 -13.39
CA ALA A 10 -8.76 50.77 -13.57
C ALA A 10 -9.85 49.86 -12.99
N THR A 11 -9.68 48.55 -13.12
CA THR A 11 -10.64 47.57 -12.57
C THR A 11 -10.67 47.61 -11.05
N LEU A 12 -9.51 47.66 -10.37
CA LEU A 12 -9.42 47.77 -8.91
C LEU A 12 -10.09 49.04 -8.41
N VAL A 13 -9.76 50.19 -9.02
CA VAL A 13 -10.39 51.48 -8.67
C VAL A 13 -11.90 51.44 -8.88
N ASN A 14 -12.38 50.85 -9.97
CA ASN A 14 -13.80 50.70 -10.25
C ASN A 14 -14.50 49.85 -9.18
N VAL A 15 -13.92 48.71 -8.77
CA VAL A 15 -14.48 47.84 -7.74
C VAL A 15 -14.46 48.50 -6.36
N ASP A 16 -13.33 49.11 -5.97
CA ASP A 16 -13.20 49.84 -4.69
C ASP A 16 -14.14 51.05 -4.62
N SER A 17 -14.53 51.59 -5.77
CA SER A 17 -15.54 52.67 -5.90
C SER A 17 -16.99 52.14 -5.95
N GLY A 18 -17.22 50.84 -5.74
CA GLY A 18 -18.55 50.21 -5.71
C GLY A 18 -19.10 49.75 -7.06
N GLY A 19 -18.26 49.71 -8.10
CA GLY A 19 -18.63 49.27 -9.45
C GLY A 19 -18.73 47.75 -9.57
N HIS A 20 -19.96 47.22 -9.63
CA HIS A 20 -20.20 45.75 -9.71
C HIS A 20 -20.89 45.29 -11.00
N THR A 21 -21.24 46.19 -11.93
CA THR A 21 -22.00 45.84 -13.14
C THR A 21 -21.25 46.14 -14.42
N ARG A 22 -21.59 45.42 -15.51
CA ARG A 22 -21.04 45.67 -16.85
C ARG A 22 -21.28 47.10 -17.37
N ARG A 23 -22.29 47.80 -16.82
CA ARG A 23 -22.57 49.20 -17.14
C ARG A 23 -21.43 50.13 -16.76
N SER A 24 -20.66 49.79 -15.71
CA SER A 24 -19.53 50.62 -15.29
C SER A 24 -18.46 50.72 -16.38
N GLY A 25 -18.10 49.59 -17.02
CA GLY A 25 -17.13 49.61 -18.12
C GLY A 25 -17.62 50.34 -19.38
N VAL A 26 -18.93 50.28 -19.67
CA VAL A 26 -19.52 51.05 -20.78
C VAL A 26 -19.47 52.55 -20.48
N LEU A 27 -19.80 52.94 -19.24
CA LEU A 27 -19.72 54.33 -18.80
C LEU A 27 -18.27 54.83 -18.81
N GLU A 28 -17.31 54.05 -18.32
CA GLU A 28 -15.88 54.36 -18.38
C GLU A 28 -15.44 54.65 -19.81
N GLY A 29 -15.76 53.75 -20.76
CA GLY A 29 -15.45 53.95 -22.18
C GLY A 29 -16.09 55.20 -22.77
N ALA A 30 -17.37 55.46 -22.43
CA ALA A 30 -18.08 56.66 -22.86
C ALA A 30 -17.47 57.95 -22.27
N PHE A 31 -17.08 57.94 -20.99
CA PHE A 31 -16.41 59.06 -20.33
C PHE A 31 -15.02 59.32 -20.90
N VAL A 32 -14.23 58.28 -21.16
CA VAL A 32 -12.93 58.42 -21.82
C VAL A 32 -13.09 59.03 -23.22
N LEU A 33 -14.09 58.57 -23.99
CA LEU A 33 -14.39 59.15 -25.31
C LEU A 33 -14.81 60.62 -25.21
N ALA A 34 -15.72 60.95 -24.28
CA ALA A 34 -16.16 62.32 -24.05
C ALA A 34 -15.00 63.23 -23.61
N ALA A 35 -14.16 62.75 -22.68
CA ALA A 35 -12.98 63.47 -22.21
C ALA A 35 -11.97 63.71 -23.34
N ALA A 36 -11.73 62.71 -24.20
CA ALA A 36 -10.85 62.86 -25.36
C ALA A 36 -11.37 63.92 -26.35
N LEU A 37 -12.68 63.98 -26.60
CA LEU A 37 -13.30 64.97 -27.49
C LEU A 37 -13.28 66.39 -26.90
N VAL A 38 -13.54 66.55 -25.60
CA VAL A 38 -13.61 67.85 -24.92
C VAL A 38 -12.21 68.41 -24.62
N PHE A 39 -11.33 67.58 -24.06
CA PHE A 39 -10.02 68.01 -23.57
C PHE A 39 -8.87 67.75 -24.57
N GLY A 40 -9.16 67.25 -25.77
CA GLY A 40 -8.15 66.91 -26.79
C GLY A 40 -7.13 68.03 -27.06
N ARG A 41 -7.58 69.30 -27.07
CA ARG A 41 -6.70 70.46 -27.30
C ARG A 41 -5.74 70.74 -26.13
N TRP A 42 -6.10 70.36 -24.91
CA TRP A 42 -5.30 70.59 -23.71
C TRP A 42 -4.35 69.44 -23.39
N ILE A 43 -4.65 68.23 -23.89
CA ILE A 43 -3.75 67.07 -23.78
C ILE A 43 -2.37 67.38 -24.40
N ALA A 44 -2.31 68.20 -25.44
CA ALA A 44 -1.06 68.61 -26.07
C ALA A 44 -0.11 69.42 -25.14
N TRP A 45 -0.62 69.98 -24.04
CA TRP A 45 0.16 70.76 -23.08
C TRP A 45 0.74 69.91 -21.94
N VAL A 46 0.42 68.61 -21.90
CA VAL A 46 0.90 67.70 -20.85
C VAL A 46 2.41 67.47 -21.02
N PRO A 47 3.24 67.79 -20.01
CA PRO A 47 4.68 67.56 -20.10
C PRO A 47 5.01 66.07 -20.21
N VAL A 48 5.87 65.71 -21.17
CA VAL A 48 6.36 64.33 -21.33
C VAL A 48 7.01 63.80 -20.06
N ALA A 49 7.65 64.67 -19.27
CA ALA A 49 8.23 64.31 -17.97
C ALA A 49 7.19 63.78 -16.97
N ALA A 50 5.98 64.34 -16.95
CA ALA A 50 4.91 63.87 -16.08
C ALA A 50 4.43 62.47 -16.49
N LEU A 51 4.29 62.23 -17.79
CA LEU A 51 3.95 60.90 -18.33
C LEU A 51 5.04 59.86 -18.04
N ALA A 52 6.32 60.22 -18.21
CA ALA A 52 7.45 59.36 -17.87
C ALA A 52 7.48 59.02 -16.37
N GLY A 53 7.18 59.99 -15.49
CA GLY A 53 7.06 59.76 -14.06
C GLY A 53 5.95 58.76 -13.71
N ILE A 54 4.78 58.88 -14.34
CA ILE A 54 3.69 57.91 -14.17
C ILE A 54 4.12 56.51 -14.63
N LEU A 55 4.78 56.39 -15.79
CA LEU A 55 5.26 55.11 -16.32
C LEU A 55 6.28 54.44 -15.40
N LEU A 56 7.21 55.21 -14.81
CA LEU A 56 8.19 54.68 -13.86
C LEU A 56 7.52 54.14 -12.58
N VAL A 57 6.53 54.86 -12.04
CA VAL A 57 5.78 54.40 -10.86
C VAL A 57 4.99 53.13 -11.18
N VAL A 58 4.35 53.06 -12.34
CA VAL A 58 3.62 51.87 -12.79
C VAL A 58 4.58 50.70 -12.98
N ALA A 59 5.73 50.91 -13.63
CA ALA A 59 6.75 49.88 -13.80
C ALA A 59 7.25 49.35 -12.45
N GLY A 60 7.57 50.24 -11.50
CA GLY A 60 8.01 49.86 -10.15
C GLY A 60 6.96 49.06 -9.37
N ARG A 61 5.68 49.37 -9.55
CA ARG A 61 4.57 48.61 -8.94
C ARG A 61 4.32 47.26 -9.60
N MET A 62 4.66 47.09 -10.88
CA MET A 62 4.51 45.83 -11.60
C MET A 62 5.61 44.81 -11.29
N VAL A 63 6.75 45.25 -10.75
CA VAL A 63 7.84 44.33 -10.35
C VAL A 63 7.41 43.54 -9.13
N ASP A 64 7.25 42.23 -9.30
CA ASP A 64 6.98 41.32 -8.20
C ASP A 64 8.27 40.94 -7.46
N TRP A 65 8.51 41.61 -6.33
CA TRP A 65 9.64 41.33 -5.45
C TRP A 65 9.49 40.00 -4.68
N SER A 66 8.28 39.44 -4.59
CA SER A 66 8.04 38.19 -3.87
C SER A 66 8.61 36.98 -4.61
N SER A 67 8.72 37.05 -5.94
CA SER A 67 9.38 36.03 -6.77
C SER A 67 10.82 35.72 -6.33
N PHE A 68 11.55 36.68 -5.72
CA PHE A 68 12.89 36.44 -5.17
C PHE A 68 12.89 35.53 -3.94
N GLN A 69 11.77 35.38 -3.24
CA GLN A 69 11.65 34.44 -2.13
C GLN A 69 11.78 32.99 -2.60
N LEU A 70 11.47 32.69 -3.88
CA LEU A 70 11.61 31.37 -4.50
C LEU A 70 13.08 30.91 -4.59
N LEU A 71 14.08 31.81 -4.52
CA LEU A 71 15.50 31.40 -4.42
C LEU A 71 15.83 30.69 -3.10
N ARG A 72 15.06 30.97 -2.04
CA ARG A 72 15.44 30.62 -0.67
C ARG A 72 15.22 29.14 -0.37
N GLN A 73 14.24 28.49 -0.99
CA GLN A 73 13.96 27.06 -0.83
C GLN A 73 14.56 26.25 -1.99
N ARG A 74 15.08 25.04 -1.71
CA ARG A 74 15.71 24.19 -2.75
C ARG A 74 14.73 23.69 -3.81
N GLU A 75 13.48 23.43 -3.41
CA GLU A 75 12.45 22.89 -4.30
C GLU A 75 11.97 23.93 -5.32
N THR A 76 11.82 25.20 -4.92
CA THR A 76 11.33 26.30 -5.78
C THR A 76 12.41 26.99 -6.62
N ARG A 77 13.69 26.57 -6.52
CA ARG A 77 14.79 27.19 -7.28
C ARG A 77 14.63 27.01 -8.78
N LEU A 78 14.05 25.91 -9.22
CA LEU A 78 13.81 25.64 -10.64
C LEU A 78 12.75 26.59 -11.19
N ASP A 79 11.70 26.88 -10.42
CA ASP A 79 10.66 27.85 -10.81
C ASP A 79 11.23 29.26 -10.94
N PHE A 80 12.11 29.67 -10.00
CA PHE A 80 12.82 30.94 -10.13
C PHE A 80 13.70 31.01 -11.39
N PHE A 81 14.37 29.90 -11.74
CA PHE A 81 15.18 29.84 -12.96
C PHE A 81 14.33 30.03 -14.23
N VAL A 82 13.08 29.53 -14.24
CA VAL A 82 12.14 29.81 -15.33
C VAL A 82 11.85 31.30 -15.42
N VAL A 83 11.46 31.93 -14.31
CA VAL A 83 11.15 33.36 -14.26
C VAL A 83 12.36 34.21 -14.70
N ALA A 84 13.56 33.90 -14.20
CA ALA A 84 14.78 34.61 -14.58
C ALA A 84 15.07 34.47 -16.07
N THR A 85 14.91 33.26 -16.63
CA THR A 85 15.08 33.01 -18.07
C THR A 85 14.07 33.82 -18.89
N VAL A 86 12.80 33.83 -18.49
CA VAL A 86 11.75 34.63 -19.16
C VAL A 86 12.09 36.11 -19.14
N ILE A 87 12.56 36.65 -18.01
CA ILE A 87 12.97 38.05 -17.88
C ILE A 87 14.14 38.36 -18.83
N VAL A 88 15.20 37.53 -18.82
CA VAL A 88 16.38 37.73 -19.66
C VAL A 88 16.00 37.70 -21.14
N VAL A 89 15.18 36.73 -21.56
CA VAL A 89 14.72 36.63 -22.96
C VAL A 89 13.84 37.83 -23.32
N ALA A 90 12.95 38.28 -22.43
CA ALA A 90 12.07 39.42 -22.68
C ALA A 90 12.86 40.73 -22.89
N VAL A 91 13.94 40.93 -22.12
CA VAL A 91 14.80 42.12 -22.21
C VAL A 91 15.73 42.07 -23.43
N THR A 92 16.20 40.88 -23.83
CA THR A 92 17.20 40.72 -24.91
C THR A 92 16.59 40.54 -26.30
N THR A 93 15.39 39.96 -26.41
CA THR A 93 14.73 39.70 -27.70
C THR A 93 13.36 40.36 -27.78
N ASN A 94 12.31 39.68 -27.32
CA ASN A 94 10.96 40.22 -27.25
C ASN A 94 10.07 39.39 -26.31
N LEU A 95 8.90 39.91 -26.00
CA LEU A 95 7.95 39.28 -25.07
C LEU A 95 7.38 37.96 -25.59
N ILE A 96 7.22 37.81 -26.91
CA ILE A 96 6.66 36.59 -27.53
C ILE A 96 7.65 35.42 -27.36
N ALA A 97 8.94 35.65 -27.66
CA ALA A 97 9.99 34.68 -27.47
C ALA A 97 10.14 34.29 -25.99
N ALA A 98 10.03 35.26 -25.09
CA ALA A 98 10.08 35.03 -23.64
C ALA A 98 8.95 34.11 -23.16
N ALA A 99 7.71 34.34 -23.61
CA ALA A 99 6.58 33.49 -23.29
C ALA A 99 6.80 32.05 -23.80
N GLY A 100 7.28 31.89 -25.04
CA GLY A 100 7.59 30.57 -25.61
C GLY A 100 8.67 29.82 -24.82
N ALA A 101 9.75 30.51 -24.45
CA ALA A 101 10.82 29.94 -23.63
C ALA A 101 10.32 29.50 -22.24
N GLY A 102 9.48 30.33 -21.60
CA GLY A 102 8.88 30.01 -20.30
C GLY A 102 8.01 28.76 -20.35
N VAL A 103 7.13 28.66 -21.36
CA VAL A 103 6.26 27.47 -21.55
C VAL A 103 7.09 26.22 -21.81
N ALA A 104 8.09 26.28 -22.70
CA ALA A 104 8.94 25.14 -23.01
C ALA A 104 9.69 24.64 -21.77
N LEU A 105 10.27 25.55 -20.98
CA LEU A 105 11.01 25.19 -19.78
C LEU A 105 10.07 24.64 -18.68
N ALA A 106 8.86 25.20 -18.54
CA ALA A 106 7.84 24.67 -17.62
C ALA A 106 7.44 23.23 -17.97
N ILE A 107 7.26 22.92 -19.26
CA ILE A 107 6.98 21.55 -19.73
C ILE A 107 8.15 20.62 -19.38
N VAL A 108 9.39 21.03 -19.62
CA VAL A 108 10.58 20.22 -19.30
C VAL A 108 10.69 19.96 -17.79
N LEU A 109 10.47 20.96 -16.95
CA LEU A 109 10.49 20.81 -15.50
C LEU A 109 9.39 19.88 -15.00
N PHE A 110 8.17 20.03 -15.54
CA PHE A 110 7.05 19.14 -15.23
C PHE A 110 7.36 17.68 -15.58
N LEU A 111 7.89 17.43 -16.78
CA LEU A 111 8.30 16.10 -17.22
C LEU A 111 9.40 15.52 -16.31
N ARG A 112 10.38 16.34 -15.95
CA ARG A 112 11.46 15.92 -15.04
C ARG A 112 10.93 15.53 -13.65
N GLU A 113 9.97 16.29 -13.12
CA GLU A 113 9.36 16.01 -11.82
C GLU A 113 8.57 14.70 -11.85
N GLN A 114 7.79 14.47 -12.93
CA GLN A 114 7.07 13.21 -13.10
C GLN A 114 7.99 11.98 -13.24
N ILE A 115 9.15 12.12 -13.89
CA ILE A 115 10.09 11.00 -14.08
C ILE A 115 10.86 10.68 -12.78
N ARG A 116 11.06 11.65 -11.88
CA ARG A 116 11.85 11.46 -10.64
C ARG A 116 11.10 10.78 -9.50
N GLY A 117 9.81 10.51 -9.65
CA GLY A 117 9.05 9.76 -8.64
C GLY A 117 9.63 8.36 -8.43
N THR A 118 9.90 7.97 -7.18
CA THR A 118 10.37 6.61 -6.87
C THR A 118 9.23 5.62 -7.05
N VAL A 119 9.44 4.63 -7.92
CA VAL A 119 8.47 3.57 -8.22
C VAL A 119 8.40 2.57 -7.06
N ILE A 120 9.55 2.27 -6.44
CA ILE A 120 9.63 1.38 -5.28
C ILE A 120 9.49 2.24 -4.03
N ARG A 121 8.37 2.06 -3.34
CA ARG A 121 8.13 2.66 -2.02
C ARG A 121 8.97 1.97 -0.96
N ARG A 122 9.01 0.64 -1.02
CA ARG A 122 9.63 -0.23 -0.03
C ARG A 122 10.00 -1.55 -0.68
N ALA A 123 11.17 -2.08 -0.34
CA ALA A 123 11.60 -3.40 -0.72
C ALA A 123 12.12 -4.15 0.51
N ILE A 124 11.65 -5.38 0.69
CA ILE A 124 11.86 -6.18 1.90
C ILE A 124 12.25 -7.59 1.45
N ALA A 125 13.24 -8.20 2.10
CA ALA A 125 13.53 -9.62 1.93
C ALA A 125 12.51 -10.48 2.70
N GLY A 126 12.21 -11.68 2.21
CA GLY A 126 11.22 -12.58 2.80
C GLY A 126 11.57 -13.08 4.21
N ASN A 127 12.83 -12.99 4.63
CA ASN A 127 13.21 -13.31 6.01
C ASN A 127 12.79 -12.23 7.03
N ARG A 128 12.37 -11.05 6.58
CA ARG A 128 11.91 -9.94 7.45
C ARG A 128 10.39 -9.74 7.42
N ILE A 129 9.68 -10.49 6.60
CA ILE A 129 8.22 -10.40 6.48
C ILE A 129 7.67 -11.80 6.25
N SER A 130 6.74 -12.22 7.11
CA SER A 130 6.05 -13.49 6.99
C SER A 130 4.56 -13.27 6.73
N SER A 131 3.90 -14.31 6.22
CA SER A 131 2.45 -14.41 6.22
C SER A 131 1.91 -14.45 7.65
N THR A 132 0.60 -14.26 7.76
CA THR A 132 -0.16 -14.33 9.02
C THR A 132 -0.40 -15.78 9.47
N GLN A 133 0.09 -16.78 8.71
CA GLN A 133 -0.02 -18.18 9.09
C GLN A 133 0.89 -18.49 10.28
N HIS A 134 0.32 -19.16 11.28
CA HIS A 134 1.08 -19.70 12.38
C HIS A 134 1.75 -20.99 11.93
N ARG A 135 3.09 -20.94 11.91
CA ARG A 135 3.96 -22.03 11.48
C ARG A 135 4.76 -22.56 12.66
N LEU A 136 5.15 -23.83 12.57
CA LEU A 136 5.94 -24.52 13.59
C LEU A 136 7.33 -23.86 13.71
N PRO A 137 8.00 -23.94 14.89
CA PRO A 137 9.32 -23.35 15.06
C PRO A 137 10.37 -23.84 14.05
N GLU A 138 10.27 -25.10 13.63
CA GLU A 138 11.15 -25.70 12.61
C GLU A 138 10.92 -25.09 11.22
N GLU A 139 9.66 -24.86 10.86
CA GLU A 139 9.27 -24.20 9.61
C GLU A 139 9.75 -22.74 9.58
N VAL A 140 9.57 -22.01 10.69
CA VAL A 140 10.04 -20.63 10.82
C VAL A 140 11.56 -20.54 10.64
N ALA A 141 12.32 -21.46 11.24
CA ALA A 141 13.78 -21.49 11.09
C ALA A 141 14.23 -21.74 9.63
N VAL A 142 13.48 -22.54 8.89
CA VAL A 142 13.71 -22.75 7.44
C VAL A 142 13.38 -21.48 6.65
N LEU A 143 12.26 -20.82 6.94
CA LEU A 143 11.88 -19.57 6.28
C LEU A 143 12.84 -18.43 6.58
N GLU A 144 13.39 -18.32 7.79
CA GLU A 144 14.42 -17.32 8.10
C GLU A 144 15.72 -17.58 7.33
N ARG A 145 16.11 -18.85 7.18
CA ARG A 145 17.33 -19.26 6.46
C ARG A 145 17.20 -19.10 4.95
N CYS A 146 16.05 -19.46 4.38
CA CYS A 146 15.81 -19.45 2.94
C CYS A 146 15.07 -18.19 2.45
N GLY A 147 14.59 -17.33 3.34
CA GLY A 147 13.76 -16.17 3.02
C GLY A 147 14.46 -15.06 2.24
N GLU A 148 15.80 -15.02 2.21
CA GLU A 148 16.59 -14.12 1.34
C GLU A 148 16.38 -14.41 -0.16
N GLN A 149 15.85 -15.60 -0.50
CA GLN A 149 15.46 -15.94 -1.87
C GLN A 149 14.15 -15.27 -2.30
N THR A 150 13.46 -14.58 -1.39
CA THR A 150 12.20 -13.89 -1.64
C THR A 150 12.40 -12.38 -1.53
N LEU A 151 11.98 -11.64 -2.56
CA LEU A 151 11.97 -10.19 -2.56
C LEU A 151 10.54 -9.68 -2.67
N VAL A 152 10.13 -8.83 -1.73
CA VAL A 152 8.82 -8.19 -1.69
C VAL A 152 8.99 -6.71 -1.99
N CYS A 153 8.33 -6.21 -3.04
CA CYS A 153 8.39 -4.82 -3.46
C CYS A 153 7.00 -4.18 -3.44
N GLU A 154 6.85 -3.13 -2.63
CA GLU A 154 5.68 -2.24 -2.67
C GLU A 154 5.90 -1.18 -3.73
N LEU A 155 5.11 -1.24 -4.80
CA LEU A 155 5.17 -0.28 -5.89
C LEU A 155 4.18 0.87 -5.67
N GLN A 156 4.52 2.07 -6.14
CA GLN A 156 3.68 3.24 -6.07
C GLN A 156 3.76 4.10 -7.34
N GLY A 157 2.70 4.87 -7.59
CA GLY A 157 2.65 5.81 -8.70
C GLY A 157 2.16 5.16 -10.00
N SER A 158 2.88 5.37 -11.09
CA SER A 158 2.49 4.94 -12.43
C SER A 158 3.61 4.10 -13.05
N LEU A 159 3.28 2.98 -13.68
CA LEU A 159 4.23 2.16 -14.42
C LEU A 159 4.14 2.49 -15.91
N PHE A 160 5.00 3.41 -16.35
CA PHE A 160 5.19 3.81 -17.76
C PHE A 160 6.66 3.73 -18.16
N PHE A 161 6.98 3.99 -19.43
CA PHE A 161 8.32 3.84 -20.02
C PHE A 161 9.45 4.48 -19.20
N GLY A 162 9.26 5.68 -18.64
CA GLY A 162 10.30 6.36 -17.85
C GLY A 162 10.57 5.69 -16.50
N THR A 163 9.53 5.20 -15.83
CA THR A 163 9.61 4.51 -14.53
C THR A 163 10.05 3.05 -14.65
N THR A 164 9.79 2.40 -15.78
CA THR A 164 10.16 0.98 -15.98
C THR A 164 11.67 0.80 -16.00
N ASP A 165 12.42 1.74 -16.57
CA ASP A 165 13.89 1.65 -16.60
C ASP A 165 14.51 1.80 -15.20
N GLN A 166 13.94 2.68 -14.36
CA GLN A 166 14.33 2.82 -12.96
C GLN A 166 14.02 1.54 -12.17
N LEU A 167 12.82 0.99 -12.35
CA LEU A 167 12.40 -0.25 -11.70
C LEU A 167 13.30 -1.43 -12.09
N LEU A 168 13.64 -1.53 -13.38
CA LEU A 168 14.56 -2.54 -13.89
C LEU A 168 15.96 -2.36 -13.27
N THR A 169 16.53 -1.15 -13.33
CA THR A 169 17.88 -0.87 -12.82
C THR A 169 18.00 -1.14 -11.32
N GLU A 170 16.96 -0.83 -10.54
CA GLU A 170 16.95 -1.06 -9.09
C GLU A 170 16.75 -2.54 -8.73
N LEU A 171 15.91 -3.26 -9.48
CA LEU A 171 15.59 -4.66 -9.20
C LEU A 171 16.55 -5.67 -9.84
N GLU A 172 17.18 -5.36 -10.97
CA GLU A 172 18.04 -6.30 -11.72
C GLU A 172 19.18 -6.89 -10.88
N PRO A 173 19.88 -6.13 -10.00
CA PRO A 173 20.87 -6.72 -9.08
C PRO A 173 20.26 -7.70 -8.08
N ARG A 174 19.03 -7.44 -7.61
CA ARG A 174 18.34 -8.27 -6.60
C ARG A 174 17.62 -9.47 -7.22
N LEU A 175 17.15 -9.33 -8.46
CA LEU A 175 16.63 -10.42 -9.29
C LEU A 175 17.69 -11.51 -9.54
N ARG A 176 18.98 -11.14 -9.51
CA ARG A 176 20.09 -12.08 -9.59
C ARG A 176 20.36 -12.84 -8.29
N SER A 177 19.67 -12.55 -7.18
CA SER A 177 19.80 -13.32 -5.94
C SER A 177 18.47 -13.92 -5.49
N CYS A 178 17.33 -13.35 -5.89
CA CYS A 178 16.03 -13.88 -5.54
C CYS A 178 15.52 -14.94 -6.55
N ARG A 179 14.68 -15.83 -6.03
CA ARG A 179 13.90 -16.83 -6.76
C ARG A 179 12.41 -16.46 -6.77
N PHE A 180 11.92 -15.83 -5.72
CA PHE A 180 10.54 -15.36 -5.64
C PHE A 180 10.51 -13.83 -5.63
N LEU A 181 9.72 -13.23 -6.52
CA LEU A 181 9.47 -11.79 -6.52
C LEU A 181 7.99 -11.54 -6.29
N VAL A 182 7.66 -10.82 -5.21
CA VAL A 182 6.31 -10.38 -4.90
C VAL A 182 6.20 -8.88 -5.17
N LEU A 183 5.36 -8.48 -6.12
CA LEU A 183 5.04 -7.10 -6.40
C LEU A 183 3.67 -6.75 -5.81
N ASP A 184 3.61 -5.72 -4.98
CA ASP A 184 2.35 -5.17 -4.48
C ASP A 184 1.94 -3.94 -5.30
N LEU A 185 0.79 -4.05 -5.98
CA LEU A 185 0.28 -3.04 -6.91
C LEU A 185 -0.80 -2.14 -6.30
N ARG A 186 -1.04 -2.20 -4.97
CA ARG A 186 -2.10 -1.43 -4.30
C ARG A 186 -2.07 0.07 -4.61
N ARG A 187 -0.87 0.66 -4.77
CA ARG A 187 -0.68 2.11 -4.97
C ARG A 187 -0.32 2.46 -6.42
N ILE A 188 -0.54 1.54 -7.35
CA ILE A 188 -0.35 1.80 -8.78
C ILE A 188 -1.65 2.35 -9.37
N HIS A 189 -1.54 3.48 -10.09
CA HIS A 189 -2.67 4.18 -10.67
C HIS A 189 -2.77 4.02 -12.20
N THR A 190 -1.66 3.77 -12.90
CA THR A 190 -1.65 3.52 -14.34
C THR A 190 -0.55 2.51 -14.71
N VAL A 191 -0.80 1.70 -15.73
CA VAL A 191 0.15 0.71 -16.28
C VAL A 191 0.07 0.75 -17.80
N ASP A 192 1.21 0.90 -18.46
CA ASP A 192 1.33 0.91 -19.92
C ASP A 192 1.88 -0.41 -20.47
N PHE A 193 1.89 -0.53 -21.81
CA PHE A 193 2.39 -1.71 -22.51
C PHE A 193 3.86 -2.03 -22.17
N THR A 194 4.71 -1.00 -22.03
CA THR A 194 6.12 -1.18 -21.63
C THR A 194 6.24 -1.84 -20.26
N ALA A 195 5.37 -1.50 -19.32
CA ALA A 195 5.38 -2.10 -17.99
C ALA A 195 5.00 -3.60 -18.04
N ALA A 196 4.06 -3.97 -18.90
CA ALA A 196 3.72 -5.37 -19.12
C ALA A 196 4.91 -6.16 -19.70
N GLN A 197 5.64 -5.59 -20.66
CA GLN A 197 6.86 -6.20 -21.20
C GLN A 197 7.96 -6.34 -20.13
N LEU A 198 8.08 -5.37 -19.22
CA LEU A 198 9.02 -5.44 -18.10
C LEU A 198 8.65 -6.59 -17.14
N LEU A 199 7.37 -6.76 -16.81
CA LEU A 199 6.92 -7.89 -16.00
C LEU A 199 7.21 -9.24 -16.67
N GLU A 200 7.03 -9.32 -18.00
CA GLU A 200 7.41 -10.52 -18.76
C GLU A 200 8.92 -10.79 -18.68
N ARG A 201 9.75 -9.75 -18.73
CA ARG A 201 11.21 -9.87 -18.58
C ARG A 201 11.57 -10.37 -17.18
N PHE A 202 10.94 -9.84 -16.14
CA PHE A 202 11.12 -10.33 -14.76
C PHE A 202 10.74 -11.80 -14.62
N GLU A 203 9.62 -12.21 -15.21
CA GLU A 203 9.22 -13.62 -15.19
C GLU A 203 10.27 -14.52 -15.86
N LYS A 204 10.78 -14.15 -17.04
CA LYS A 204 11.82 -14.92 -17.73
C LYS A 204 13.09 -15.05 -16.89
N THR A 205 13.57 -13.94 -16.32
CA THR A 205 14.77 -13.94 -15.45
C THR A 205 14.59 -14.81 -14.21
N LEU A 206 13.39 -14.80 -13.61
CA LEU A 206 13.08 -15.68 -12.46
C LEU A 206 12.92 -17.14 -12.88
N ALA A 207 12.32 -17.40 -14.05
CA ALA A 207 12.08 -18.75 -14.56
C ALA A 207 13.38 -19.54 -14.80
N GLU A 208 14.47 -18.87 -15.21
CA GLU A 208 15.82 -19.47 -15.33
C GLU A 208 16.31 -20.11 -14.02
N ARG A 209 15.75 -19.70 -12.88
CA ARG A 209 16.12 -20.15 -11.52
C ARG A 209 15.01 -20.95 -10.84
N ASN A 210 14.06 -21.48 -11.62
CA ASN A 210 12.84 -22.11 -11.11
C ASN A 210 12.03 -21.19 -10.17
N GLY A 211 12.12 -19.88 -10.41
CA GLY A 211 11.46 -18.83 -9.64
C GLY A 211 10.06 -18.49 -10.13
N TRP A 212 9.36 -17.66 -9.35
CA TRP A 212 7.99 -17.22 -9.62
C TRP A 212 7.84 -15.72 -9.39
N LEU A 213 7.03 -15.09 -10.25
CA LEU A 213 6.57 -13.72 -10.09
C LEU A 213 5.15 -13.72 -9.51
N LEU A 214 4.97 -13.03 -8.39
CA LEU A 214 3.68 -12.87 -7.73
C LEU A 214 3.22 -11.42 -7.83
N LEU A 215 1.98 -11.21 -8.26
CA LEU A 215 1.33 -9.91 -8.33
C LEU A 215 0.22 -9.87 -7.27
N SER A 216 0.37 -9.04 -6.25
CA SER A 216 -0.63 -8.86 -5.18
C SER A 216 -1.42 -7.56 -5.35
N ARG A 217 -2.70 -7.59 -4.95
CA ARG A 217 -3.61 -6.43 -4.98
C ARG A 217 -3.63 -5.69 -6.33
N VAL A 218 -3.74 -6.45 -7.43
CA VAL A 218 -3.90 -5.89 -8.78
C VAL A 218 -5.21 -5.09 -8.82
N PRO A 219 -5.19 -3.77 -9.09
CA PRO A 219 -6.40 -2.96 -9.15
C PRO A 219 -7.36 -3.48 -10.23
N ALA A 220 -8.61 -3.76 -9.87
CA ALA A 220 -9.62 -4.21 -10.83
C ALA A 220 -10.03 -3.10 -11.81
N HIS A 221 -9.95 -1.83 -11.40
CA HIS A 221 -10.31 -0.67 -12.21
C HIS A 221 -9.27 0.42 -12.00
N LEU A 222 -8.56 0.80 -13.06
CA LEU A 222 -7.71 1.99 -13.05
C LEU A 222 -8.58 3.25 -13.25
N PRO A 223 -8.13 4.45 -12.84
CA PRO A 223 -8.79 5.73 -13.17
C PRO A 223 -9.00 5.95 -14.68
N SER A 224 -8.27 5.21 -15.52
CA SER A 224 -8.42 5.17 -16.97
C SER A 224 -9.57 4.28 -17.47
N GLY A 225 -10.32 3.61 -16.58
CA GLY A 225 -11.45 2.74 -16.92
C GLY A 225 -11.07 1.34 -17.45
N ARG A 226 -9.78 0.97 -17.44
CA ARG A 226 -9.30 -0.34 -17.91
C ARG A 226 -9.19 -1.34 -16.76
N ASN A 227 -9.61 -2.58 -17.01
CA ASN A 227 -9.37 -3.71 -16.11
C ASN A 227 -7.95 -4.26 -16.33
N LEU A 228 -7.14 -4.20 -15.28
CA LEU A 228 -5.71 -4.53 -15.34
C LEU A 228 -5.46 -6.04 -15.45
N HIS A 229 -6.35 -6.85 -14.86
CA HIS A 229 -6.27 -8.31 -14.97
C HIS A 229 -6.49 -8.74 -16.43
N ASP A 230 -7.54 -8.22 -17.07
CA ASP A 230 -7.82 -8.48 -18.49
C ASP A 230 -6.72 -7.94 -19.40
N TYR A 231 -6.16 -6.78 -19.06
CA TYR A 231 -5.05 -6.19 -19.81
C TYR A 231 -3.81 -7.09 -19.78
N PHE A 232 -3.41 -7.57 -18.61
CA PHE A 232 -2.29 -8.51 -18.47
C PHE A 232 -2.55 -9.88 -19.10
N ALA A 233 -3.79 -10.36 -19.05
CA ALA A 233 -4.19 -11.59 -19.76
C ALA A 233 -4.08 -11.42 -21.29
N ARG A 234 -4.56 -10.31 -21.84
CA ARG A 234 -4.47 -10.00 -23.29
C ARG A 234 -3.03 -9.83 -23.76
N LEU A 235 -2.17 -9.28 -22.92
CA LEU A 235 -0.74 -9.11 -23.21
C LEU A 235 0.08 -10.39 -22.99
N GLY A 236 -0.54 -11.48 -22.53
CA GLY A 236 0.14 -12.76 -22.32
C GLY A 236 1.12 -12.75 -21.13
N VAL A 237 1.01 -11.76 -20.24
CA VAL A 237 1.78 -11.69 -18.97
C VAL A 237 1.21 -12.71 -17.99
N ILE A 238 -0.13 -12.86 -17.97
CA ILE A 238 -0.82 -13.87 -17.16
C ILE A 238 -1.31 -14.98 -18.09
N GLY A 239 -0.94 -16.22 -17.80
CA GLY A 239 -1.39 -17.38 -18.56
C GLY A 239 -0.96 -18.70 -17.92
N ALA A 240 -1.66 -19.79 -18.23
CA ALA A 240 -1.48 -21.10 -17.58
C ALA A 240 -0.06 -21.72 -17.73
N ARG A 241 0.74 -21.24 -18.69
CA ARG A 241 2.13 -21.68 -18.92
C ARG A 241 3.19 -20.74 -18.33
N ARG A 242 2.78 -19.60 -17.77
CA ARG A 242 3.70 -18.60 -17.21
C ARG A 242 3.90 -18.85 -15.73
N ARG A 243 5.11 -18.57 -15.22
CA ARG A 243 5.39 -18.59 -13.78
C ARG A 243 4.97 -17.29 -13.10
N VAL A 244 3.77 -16.81 -13.42
CA VAL A 244 3.15 -15.62 -12.84
C VAL A 244 1.90 -16.02 -12.09
N ARG A 245 1.79 -15.62 -10.82
CA ARG A 245 0.59 -15.85 -10.00
C ARG A 245 0.02 -14.52 -9.54
N VAL A 246 -1.29 -14.34 -9.71
CA VAL A 246 -2.01 -13.19 -9.15
C VAL A 246 -2.64 -13.60 -7.84
N CYS A 247 -2.34 -12.85 -6.78
CA CYS A 247 -2.87 -13.06 -5.44
C CYS A 247 -3.78 -11.89 -5.02
N PRO A 248 -4.88 -12.15 -4.28
CA PRO A 248 -5.78 -11.10 -3.86
C PRO A 248 -5.13 -10.13 -2.87
N SER A 249 -4.33 -10.65 -1.94
CA SER A 249 -3.58 -9.85 -0.97
C SER A 249 -2.07 -10.14 -0.99
N LEU A 250 -1.31 -9.30 -0.28
CA LEU A 250 0.12 -9.54 -0.05
C LEU A 250 0.32 -10.76 0.85
N ASP A 251 -0.57 -10.97 1.82
CA ASP A 251 -0.52 -12.12 2.73
C ASP A 251 -0.66 -13.44 1.97
N ASP A 252 -1.61 -13.53 1.03
CA ASP A 252 -1.78 -14.72 0.17
C ASP A 252 -0.56 -14.99 -0.71
N ALA A 253 0.14 -13.93 -1.15
CA ALA A 253 1.37 -14.06 -1.92
C ALA A 253 2.52 -14.59 -1.06
N LEU A 254 2.67 -14.06 0.16
CA LEU A 254 3.67 -14.54 1.12
C LEU A 254 3.41 -15.98 1.51
N LEU A 255 2.15 -16.30 1.85
CA LEU A 255 1.70 -17.64 2.20
C LEU A 255 2.11 -18.66 1.14
N TRP A 256 1.79 -18.35 -0.13
CA TRP A 256 2.13 -19.23 -1.23
C TRP A 256 3.65 -19.42 -1.39
N VAL A 257 4.43 -18.35 -1.28
CA VAL A 257 5.90 -18.44 -1.38
C VAL A 257 6.49 -19.27 -0.24
N GLU A 258 6.02 -19.05 0.98
CA GLU A 258 6.45 -19.82 2.14
C GLU A 258 6.14 -21.30 1.99
N ASP A 259 4.93 -21.65 1.54
CA ASP A 259 4.55 -23.04 1.29
C ASP A 259 5.48 -23.68 0.25
N GLN A 260 5.84 -22.97 -0.82
CA GLN A 260 6.82 -23.48 -1.79
C GLN A 260 8.21 -23.71 -1.18
N ILE A 261 8.69 -22.79 -0.34
CA ILE A 261 9.98 -22.93 0.34
C ILE A 261 9.95 -24.14 1.28
N LEU A 262 8.88 -24.31 2.03
CA LEU A 262 8.75 -25.39 3.01
C LEU A 262 8.60 -26.75 2.33
N ASP A 263 7.81 -26.85 1.26
CA ASP A 263 7.63 -28.09 0.49
C ASP A 263 8.95 -28.63 -0.08
N GLU A 264 9.90 -27.74 -0.37
CA GLU A 264 11.22 -28.11 -0.89
C GLU A 264 12.23 -28.48 0.19
N ASN A 265 12.15 -27.84 1.37
CA ASN A 265 13.19 -27.92 2.41
C ASN A 265 12.80 -28.80 3.60
N ILE A 266 11.50 -29.05 3.78
CA ILE A 266 10.97 -29.93 4.79
C ILE A 266 10.29 -31.07 4.04
N CYS A 267 10.85 -32.28 4.13
CA CYS A 267 10.06 -33.47 3.87
C CYS A 267 8.91 -33.40 4.88
N ARG A 268 7.69 -33.01 4.44
CA ARG A 268 6.51 -32.99 5.30
C ARG A 268 6.44 -34.36 5.97
N VAL A 269 6.83 -34.44 7.25
CA VAL A 269 6.61 -35.62 8.07
C VAL A 269 5.11 -35.64 8.27
N SER A 270 4.45 -36.31 7.32
CA SER A 270 3.02 -36.52 7.17
C SER A 270 2.18 -35.53 7.98
N ASP A 271 1.73 -34.42 7.39
CA ASP A 271 0.64 -33.61 7.97
C ASP A 271 -0.63 -34.46 8.25
N ASP A 272 -0.64 -35.71 7.78
CA ASP A 272 -1.66 -36.73 7.97
C ASP A 272 -1.51 -37.57 9.26
N THR A 273 -0.39 -37.52 9.98
CA THR A 273 -0.29 -38.19 11.29
C THR A 273 -0.84 -37.28 12.40
N PRO A 274 -1.90 -37.70 13.13
CA PRO A 274 -2.43 -36.94 14.26
C PRO A 274 -1.38 -36.81 15.36
N LEU A 275 -1.16 -35.58 15.82
CA LEU A 275 -0.25 -35.29 16.92
C LEU A 275 -0.81 -35.84 18.25
N ALA A 276 0.01 -36.56 19.00
CA ALA A 276 -0.34 -37.00 20.34
C ALA A 276 -0.34 -35.81 21.31
N LEU A 277 -1.16 -35.88 22.37
CA LEU A 277 -1.30 -34.77 23.31
C LEU A 277 0.04 -34.31 23.89
N ALA A 278 0.94 -35.23 24.25
CA ALA A 278 2.24 -34.93 24.85
C ALA A 278 3.16 -34.08 23.96
N GLU A 279 2.96 -34.14 22.64
CA GLU A 279 3.84 -33.48 21.66
C GLU A 279 3.46 -32.01 21.43
N PHE A 280 2.30 -31.55 21.94
CA PHE A 280 1.92 -30.14 21.83
C PHE A 280 2.82 -29.28 22.71
N ASP A 281 3.35 -28.18 22.16
CA ASP A 281 4.16 -27.21 22.92
C ASP A 281 3.42 -26.61 24.13
N LEU A 282 2.08 -26.63 24.11
CA LEU A 282 1.25 -26.26 25.25
C LEU A 282 1.51 -27.13 26.49
N VAL A 283 1.90 -28.40 26.30
CA VAL A 283 2.02 -29.42 27.36
C VAL A 283 3.35 -30.20 27.35
N ARG A 284 4.25 -29.92 26.40
CA ARG A 284 5.54 -30.62 26.20
C ARG A 284 6.47 -30.69 27.42
N GLU A 285 6.28 -29.82 28.41
CA GLU A 285 7.05 -29.80 29.67
C GLU A 285 6.27 -30.38 30.87
N PHE A 286 5.17 -31.09 30.62
CA PHE A 286 4.32 -31.64 31.69
C PHE A 286 4.69 -33.08 32.09
N GLU A 287 5.75 -33.64 31.51
CA GLU A 287 6.16 -35.05 31.63
C GLU A 287 6.49 -35.51 33.05
N ALA A 288 6.82 -34.60 33.98
CA ALA A 288 7.26 -34.95 35.33
C ALA A 288 6.12 -35.08 36.38
N ASP A 289 4.91 -34.61 36.07
CA ASP A 289 3.81 -34.54 37.04
C ASP A 289 2.56 -35.17 36.42
N GLN A 290 1.69 -35.82 37.20
CA GLN A 290 0.38 -36.41 36.80
C GLN A 290 -0.59 -35.45 36.06
N THR A 291 -0.15 -34.22 35.83
CA THR A 291 -0.74 -33.13 35.03
C THR A 291 -1.20 -33.58 33.65
N LEU A 292 -0.38 -34.31 32.89
CA LEU A 292 -0.75 -34.72 31.52
C LEU A 292 -1.94 -35.71 31.54
N ALA A 293 -1.93 -36.66 32.47
CA ALA A 293 -3.02 -37.61 32.65
C ALA A 293 -4.32 -36.92 33.11
N ALA A 294 -4.21 -35.96 34.04
CA ALA A 294 -5.34 -35.15 34.47
C ALA A 294 -5.93 -34.33 33.33
N LEU A 295 -5.09 -33.71 32.48
CA LEU A 295 -5.55 -32.98 31.31
C LEU A 295 -6.19 -33.91 30.27
N ALA A 296 -5.58 -35.08 30.01
CA ALA A 296 -6.15 -36.08 29.10
C ALA A 296 -7.56 -36.52 29.53
N SER A 297 -7.85 -36.57 30.84
CA SER A 297 -9.18 -36.94 31.35
C SER A 297 -10.30 -35.95 31.03
N CYS A 298 -9.97 -34.69 30.70
CA CYS A 298 -10.96 -33.67 30.34
C CYS A 298 -11.01 -33.35 28.84
N ILE A 299 -10.21 -34.02 28.01
CA ILE A 299 -10.18 -33.81 26.57
C ILE A 299 -11.22 -34.67 25.85
N ALA A 300 -11.79 -34.14 24.77
CA ALA A 300 -12.59 -34.88 23.81
C ALA A 300 -12.00 -34.73 22.40
N GLU A 301 -11.92 -35.81 21.64
CA GLU A 301 -11.52 -35.76 20.23
C GLU A 301 -12.70 -35.37 19.35
N ARG A 302 -12.49 -34.48 18.38
CA ARG A 302 -13.48 -34.13 17.36
C ARG A 302 -12.83 -34.01 15.98
N SER A 303 -13.56 -34.44 14.97
CA SER A 303 -13.14 -34.36 13.56
C SER A 303 -14.09 -33.47 12.78
N TYR A 304 -13.54 -32.69 11.86
CA TYR A 304 -14.26 -31.78 10.97
C TYR A 304 -13.77 -31.99 9.54
N ALA A 305 -14.69 -32.00 8.58
CA ALA A 305 -14.36 -32.08 7.17
C ALA A 305 -13.82 -30.74 6.64
N ALA A 306 -13.04 -30.77 5.56
CA ALA A 306 -12.61 -29.55 4.87
C ALA A 306 -13.82 -28.65 4.49
N GLY A 307 -13.76 -27.39 4.89
CA GLY A 307 -14.82 -26.38 4.71
C GLY A 307 -15.85 -26.32 5.85
N GLU A 308 -15.79 -27.22 6.82
CA GLU A 308 -16.72 -27.25 7.95
C GLU A 308 -16.41 -26.17 8.99
N LEU A 309 -17.46 -25.57 9.55
CA LEU A 309 -17.37 -24.58 10.63
C LEU A 309 -17.18 -25.27 11.97
N VAL A 310 -16.08 -24.95 12.67
CA VAL A 310 -15.84 -25.40 14.05
C VAL A 310 -16.71 -24.60 15.03
N PHE A 311 -16.75 -23.28 14.86
CA PHE A 311 -17.67 -22.37 15.56
C PHE A 311 -17.81 -21.05 14.80
N ARG A 312 -18.87 -20.30 15.11
CA ARG A 312 -19.14 -18.96 14.57
C ARG A 312 -18.89 -17.86 15.60
N ALA A 313 -18.60 -16.66 15.11
CA ALA A 313 -18.61 -15.45 15.92
C ALA A 313 -19.99 -15.29 16.59
N GLY A 314 -19.99 -15.06 17.91
CA GLY A 314 -21.19 -14.97 18.73
C GLY A 314 -21.62 -16.28 19.39
N ASP A 315 -21.07 -17.43 19.00
CA ASP A 315 -21.46 -18.71 19.60
C ASP A 315 -21.13 -18.75 21.12
N PRO A 316 -22.03 -19.31 21.95
CA PRO A 316 -21.82 -19.50 23.38
C PRO A 316 -20.91 -20.72 23.62
N GLY A 317 -19.64 -20.61 23.26
CA GLY A 317 -18.64 -21.66 23.46
C GLY A 317 -17.39 -21.09 24.10
N THR A 318 -16.93 -21.69 25.20
CA THR A 318 -15.71 -21.28 25.91
C THR A 318 -14.60 -22.32 25.82
N ASP A 319 -14.76 -23.32 24.96
CA ASP A 319 -13.82 -24.43 24.84
C ASP A 319 -12.51 -23.98 24.16
N LEU A 320 -11.42 -24.65 24.55
CA LEU A 320 -10.11 -24.49 23.91
C LEU A 320 -9.88 -25.67 22.95
N TYR A 321 -9.34 -25.40 21.76
CA TYR A 321 -9.10 -26.41 20.74
C TYR A 321 -7.61 -26.51 20.42
N LEU A 322 -7.10 -27.73 20.36
CA LEU A 322 -5.73 -28.08 19.97
C LEU A 322 -5.77 -28.84 18.65
N ILE A 323 -4.98 -28.42 17.66
CA ILE A 323 -5.02 -28.98 16.30
C ILE A 323 -4.08 -30.19 16.23
N ARG A 324 -4.65 -31.40 16.23
CA ARG A 324 -3.89 -32.65 16.08
C ARG A 324 -3.48 -32.90 14.64
N ARG A 325 -4.37 -32.54 13.72
CA ARG A 325 -4.22 -32.72 12.28
C ARG A 325 -5.02 -31.65 11.55
N GLY A 326 -4.50 -31.21 10.41
CA GLY A 326 -5.19 -30.26 9.54
C GLY A 326 -4.92 -28.79 9.86
N ILE A 327 -5.67 -27.91 9.20
CA ILE A 327 -5.50 -26.45 9.26
C ILE A 327 -6.86 -25.81 9.56
N VAL A 328 -6.88 -24.91 10.55
CA VAL A 328 -8.05 -24.10 10.89
C VAL A 328 -7.75 -22.63 10.58
N ARG A 329 -8.69 -21.97 9.89
CA ARG A 329 -8.64 -20.54 9.60
C ARG A 329 -9.60 -19.79 10.52
N ILE A 330 -9.09 -18.72 11.14
CA ILE A 330 -9.83 -17.79 11.98
C ILE A 330 -10.12 -16.53 11.17
N SER A 331 -11.39 -16.16 11.03
CA SER A 331 -11.78 -14.97 10.26
C SER A 331 -12.82 -14.13 10.98
N LEU A 332 -12.67 -12.81 10.89
CA LEU A 332 -13.68 -11.86 11.35
C LEU A 332 -14.72 -11.62 10.26
N PRO A 333 -16.02 -11.79 10.55
CA PRO A 333 -17.07 -11.36 9.64
C PRO A 333 -17.10 -9.82 9.54
N LEU A 334 -17.06 -9.29 8.31
CA LEU A 334 -17.20 -7.86 8.02
C LEU A 334 -18.68 -7.51 7.78
N ARG A 335 -19.05 -6.24 8.02
CA ARG A 335 -20.43 -5.76 7.83
C ARG A 335 -20.96 -5.88 6.39
N ASP A 336 -20.06 -5.90 5.42
CA ASP A 336 -20.41 -5.97 3.99
C ASP A 336 -20.53 -7.43 3.47
N GLY A 337 -20.58 -8.41 4.36
CA GLY A 337 -20.66 -9.84 4.00
C GLY A 337 -19.33 -10.48 3.59
N GLY A 338 -18.24 -9.72 3.59
CA GLY A 338 -16.88 -10.24 3.43
C GLY A 338 -16.32 -10.83 4.72
N HIS A 339 -15.20 -11.55 4.62
CA HIS A 339 -14.44 -12.05 5.77
C HIS A 339 -13.03 -11.45 5.78
N HIS A 340 -12.57 -10.99 6.94
CA HIS A 340 -11.18 -10.62 7.15
C HIS A 340 -10.45 -11.80 7.80
N ASN A 341 -9.51 -12.42 7.08
CA ASN A 341 -8.70 -13.49 7.64
C ASN A 341 -7.79 -12.91 8.73
N LEU A 342 -7.94 -13.40 9.97
CA LEU A 342 -7.10 -13.00 11.10
C LEU A 342 -5.85 -13.86 11.20
N SER A 343 -6.00 -15.17 11.02
CA SER A 343 -4.90 -16.13 11.12
C SER A 343 -5.34 -17.49 10.58
N SER A 344 -4.35 -18.27 10.13
CA SER A 344 -4.50 -19.71 9.92
C SER A 344 -3.54 -20.44 10.85
N SER A 345 -4.03 -21.47 11.53
CA SER A 345 -3.26 -22.27 12.49
C SER A 345 -3.26 -23.73 12.03
N GLY A 346 -2.07 -24.34 12.00
CA GLY A 346 -1.88 -25.74 11.62
C GLY A 346 -1.69 -26.67 12.83
N ARG A 347 -1.32 -27.93 12.54
CA ARG A 347 -0.99 -28.96 13.54
C ARG A 347 -0.03 -28.42 14.62
N GLY A 348 -0.31 -28.77 15.89
CA GLY A 348 0.47 -28.36 17.05
C GLY A 348 0.05 -27.01 17.66
N HIS A 349 -0.72 -26.19 16.95
CA HIS A 349 -1.27 -24.95 17.47
C HIS A 349 -2.60 -25.15 18.21
N PHE A 350 -3.03 -24.14 18.96
CA PHE A 350 -4.34 -24.08 19.60
C PHE A 350 -5.08 -22.79 19.26
N PHE A 351 -6.40 -22.81 19.38
CA PHE A 351 -7.27 -21.65 19.13
C PHE A 351 -8.51 -21.67 20.05
N GLY A 352 -9.21 -20.53 20.10
CA GLY A 352 -10.38 -20.35 20.97
C GLY A 352 -10.03 -19.88 22.38
N GLU A 353 -8.77 -19.53 22.59
CA GLU A 353 -8.17 -19.13 23.85
C GLU A 353 -8.77 -17.85 24.43
N MET A 354 -9.22 -16.91 23.59
CA MET A 354 -9.88 -15.70 24.04
C MET A 354 -11.15 -16.03 24.83
N ALA A 355 -12.11 -16.72 24.22
CA ALA A 355 -13.35 -17.11 24.88
C ALA A 355 -13.11 -18.06 26.06
N PHE A 356 -12.09 -18.92 25.97
CA PHE A 356 -11.69 -19.78 27.08
C PHE A 356 -11.22 -18.99 28.30
N LEU A 357 -10.43 -17.92 28.12
CA LEU A 357 -9.93 -17.08 29.21
C LEU A 357 -10.98 -16.10 29.74
N THR A 358 -11.67 -15.38 28.85
CA THR A 358 -12.59 -14.30 29.21
C THR A 358 -13.98 -14.78 29.61
N ARG A 359 -14.33 -16.03 29.28
CA ARG A 359 -15.69 -16.58 29.40
C ARG A 359 -16.74 -15.73 28.65
N SER A 360 -16.33 -15.13 27.53
CA SER A 360 -17.21 -14.39 26.62
C SER A 360 -17.58 -15.22 25.39
N PRO A 361 -18.61 -14.82 24.62
CA PRO A 361 -18.90 -15.42 23.31
C PRO A 361 -17.69 -15.36 22.36
N ARG A 362 -17.69 -16.23 21.34
CA ARG A 362 -16.65 -16.25 20.29
C ARG A 362 -16.60 -14.92 19.55
N THR A 363 -15.39 -14.44 19.25
CA THR A 363 -15.17 -13.15 18.57
C THR A 363 -14.99 -13.27 17.05
N ALA A 364 -14.67 -14.47 16.56
CA ALA A 364 -14.37 -14.74 15.15
C ALA A 364 -14.92 -16.12 14.75
N ASP A 365 -15.05 -16.35 13.45
CA ASP A 365 -15.39 -17.65 12.87
C ASP A 365 -14.16 -18.53 12.81
N ALA A 366 -14.30 -19.83 13.09
CA ALA A 366 -13.26 -20.84 12.89
C ALA A 366 -13.73 -21.88 11.88
N VAL A 367 -13.00 -22.03 10.79
CA VAL A 367 -13.34 -22.93 9.67
C VAL A 367 -12.18 -23.90 9.42
N ALA A 368 -12.47 -25.19 9.34
CA ALA A 368 -11.52 -26.21 8.90
C ALA A 368 -11.19 -25.99 7.42
N VAL A 369 -9.94 -25.73 7.08
CA VAL A 369 -9.49 -25.53 5.69
C VAL A 369 -9.24 -26.89 5.02
N THR A 370 -8.74 -27.85 5.79
CA THR A 370 -8.54 -29.26 5.41
C THR A 370 -9.33 -30.16 6.35
N ASP A 371 -9.36 -31.46 6.09
CA ASP A 371 -9.83 -32.42 7.08
C ASP A 371 -9.01 -32.26 8.36
N THR A 372 -9.69 -31.98 9.47
CA THR A 372 -9.08 -31.48 10.70
C THR A 372 -9.51 -32.34 11.88
N GLU A 373 -8.54 -32.77 12.68
CA GLU A 373 -8.77 -33.47 13.95
C GLU A 373 -8.30 -32.59 15.10
N LEU A 374 -9.16 -32.42 16.10
CA LEU A 374 -8.94 -31.52 17.23
C LEU A 374 -9.05 -32.27 18.55
N TYR A 375 -8.21 -31.91 19.51
CA TYR A 375 -8.53 -32.09 20.93
C TYR A 375 -9.32 -30.87 21.42
N VAL A 376 -10.49 -31.12 21.97
CA VAL A 376 -11.36 -30.11 22.59
C VAL A 376 -11.19 -30.22 24.10
N ILE A 377 -10.85 -29.12 24.75
CA ILE A 377 -10.82 -28.98 26.20
C ILE A 377 -12.06 -28.15 26.60
N PRO A 378 -13.16 -28.79 27.04
CA PRO A 378 -14.33 -28.07 27.46
C PRO A 378 -14.06 -27.30 28.75
N ARG A 379 -14.48 -26.03 28.80
CA ARG A 379 -14.13 -25.15 29.91
C ARG A 379 -14.59 -25.68 31.26
N GLN A 380 -15.79 -26.24 31.33
CA GLN A 380 -16.36 -26.78 32.56
C GLN A 380 -15.54 -27.96 33.10
N LYS A 381 -15.21 -28.93 32.23
CA LYS A 381 -14.38 -30.08 32.62
C LYS A 381 -12.98 -29.65 33.05
N PHE A 382 -12.41 -28.66 32.37
CA PHE A 382 -11.11 -28.09 32.74
C PHE A 382 -11.14 -27.40 34.11
N ASP A 383 -12.21 -26.66 34.42
CA ASP A 383 -12.38 -26.02 35.72
C ASP A 383 -12.47 -27.06 36.85
N ASP A 384 -13.16 -28.19 36.62
CA ASP A 384 -13.25 -29.29 37.58
C ASP A 384 -11.89 -29.97 37.82
N VAL A 385 -11.16 -30.27 36.73
CA VAL A 385 -9.79 -30.82 36.81
C VAL A 385 -8.84 -29.83 37.50
N SER A 386 -8.98 -28.53 37.23
CA SER A 386 -8.15 -27.50 37.86
C SER A 386 -8.41 -27.37 39.36
N ARG A 387 -9.63 -27.65 39.83
CA ARG A 387 -9.93 -27.71 41.28
C ARG A 387 -9.31 -28.93 41.94
N ALA A 388 -9.36 -30.09 41.27
CA ALA A 388 -8.76 -31.33 41.77
C ALA A 388 -7.21 -31.30 41.71
N HIS A 389 -6.65 -30.67 40.68
CA HIS A 389 -5.22 -30.57 40.42
C HIS A 389 -4.83 -29.11 40.07
N PRO A 390 -4.64 -28.23 41.07
CA PRO A 390 -4.38 -26.80 40.84
C PRO A 390 -3.17 -26.49 39.93
N ILE A 391 -2.16 -27.36 39.94
CA ILE A 391 -0.97 -27.25 39.09
C ILE A 391 -1.33 -27.29 37.60
N VAL A 392 -2.33 -28.08 37.20
CA VAL A 392 -2.81 -28.16 35.80
C VAL A 392 -3.32 -26.79 35.35
N GLY A 393 -4.18 -26.17 36.17
CA GLY A 393 -4.73 -24.86 35.91
C GLY A 393 -3.65 -23.80 35.72
N VAL A 394 -2.70 -23.73 36.67
CA VAL A 394 -1.59 -22.76 36.64
C VAL A 394 -0.74 -22.94 35.40
N LYS A 395 -0.33 -24.18 35.07
CA LYS A 395 0.54 -24.44 33.92
C LYS A 395 -0.16 -24.10 32.59
N ILE A 396 -1.41 -24.51 32.39
CA ILE A 396 -2.15 -24.21 31.16
C ILE A 396 -2.41 -22.72 31.01
N PHE A 397 -2.92 -22.03 32.05
CA PHE A 397 -3.16 -20.59 31.97
C PHE A 397 -1.87 -19.81 31.72
N SER A 398 -0.75 -20.20 32.37
CA SER A 398 0.55 -19.59 32.14
C SER A 398 1.01 -19.75 30.68
N ARG A 399 0.86 -20.95 30.10
CA ARG A 399 1.24 -21.20 28.70
C ARG A 399 0.36 -20.43 27.72
N VAL A 400 -0.96 -20.44 27.90
CA VAL A 400 -1.87 -19.66 27.05
C VAL A 400 -1.56 -18.16 27.14
N ALA A 401 -1.35 -17.63 28.35
CA ALA A 401 -1.01 -16.22 28.55
C ALA A 401 0.34 -15.85 27.91
N ARG A 402 1.35 -16.73 28.00
CA ARG A 402 2.65 -16.54 27.35
C ARG A 402 2.50 -16.50 25.83
N THR A 403 1.75 -17.42 25.23
CA THR A 403 1.50 -17.44 23.79
C THR A 403 0.80 -16.17 23.33
N LEU A 404 -0.23 -15.70 24.05
CA LEU A 404 -0.92 -14.45 23.74
C LEU A 404 0.00 -13.22 23.85
N ALA A 405 0.87 -13.17 24.86
CA ALA A 405 1.83 -12.10 25.00
C ALA A 405 2.86 -12.08 23.85
N LEU A 406 3.22 -13.26 23.32
CA LEU A 406 4.08 -13.37 22.14
C LEU A 406 3.37 -12.91 20.86
N HIS A 407 2.07 -13.22 20.72
CA HIS A 407 1.26 -12.75 19.58
C HIS A 407 1.11 -11.22 19.57
N LEU A 408 0.91 -10.58 20.74
CA LEU A 408 0.77 -9.12 20.84
C LEU A 408 2.06 -8.31 20.61
N ARG A 409 3.23 -8.97 20.65
CA ARG A 409 4.53 -8.32 20.42
C ARG A 409 4.92 -8.19 18.94
N ARG A 410 4.27 -8.96 18.07
CA ARG A 410 4.43 -8.87 16.61
C ARG A 410 3.47 -7.83 16.06
#